data_AF-A0A7C8Z7W5-F1
#
_entry.id   AF-A0A7C8Z7W5-F1
#
_cell.length_a   1.000
_cell.length_b   1.000
_cell.length_c   1.000
_cell.angle_alpha   90.00
_cell.angle_beta   90.00
_cell.angle_gamma   90.00
#
_symmetry.space_group_name_H-M   'P 1'
#
loop_
_entity.id
_entity.type
_entity.pdbx_description
1 polymer ?
#
loop_
_entity_poly.entity_id
_entity_poly.type
_entity_poly.pdbx_seq_one_letter_code
_entity_poly.pdbx_strand_id
1 'polypeptide(L)'
;MSARRAFLILYTRVEIEEYNPMVRSRIQIKKIENIAARQVTFSKRRRGLFKKAQELSTLCDAQIGLIVFSSTGKLHNFSTTRMSQIIQRYMPHTNNLDHQLDASLQPQPEDCAILCKEVAEKNRELRQMKGEGLEELGIEELAKLEKKIERSCARVRHMKGCKLAQHNKRLKEKMSEVAEVHTLENQSSSSSSKHSSYLQNYNAKLDTSLKLA
;
A
#
# COMPACT_ATOMS: atom_id res chain seq x y z
N MET A 1 34.79 12.52 10.43
CA MET A 1 33.99 12.42 9.19
C MET A 1 34.29 11.08 8.55
N SER A 2 33.29 10.22 8.38
CA SER A 2 33.46 8.81 8.04
C SER A 2 34.15 8.61 6.68
N ALA A 3 35.08 7.65 6.61
CA ALA A 3 35.80 7.23 5.39
C ALA A 3 34.88 6.93 4.19
N ARG A 4 33.58 6.66 4.43
CA ARG A 4 32.57 6.52 3.38
C ARG A 4 32.30 7.79 2.58
N ARG A 5 32.53 8.98 3.16
CA ARG A 5 32.36 10.26 2.46
C ARG A 5 33.54 10.59 1.56
N ALA A 6 34.73 10.11 1.89
CA ALA A 6 35.91 10.18 1.03
C ALA A 6 35.83 9.19 -0.15
N PHE A 7 35.25 8.00 0.08
CA PHE A 7 35.10 6.98 -0.95
C PHE A 7 34.16 7.40 -2.09
N LEU A 8 33.10 8.17 -1.79
CA LEU A 8 32.20 8.68 -2.83
C LEU A 8 32.82 9.81 -3.67
N ILE A 9 33.84 10.51 -3.14
CA ILE A 9 34.53 11.58 -3.86
C ILE A 9 35.63 11.02 -4.77
N LEU A 10 36.20 9.84 -4.45
CA LEU A 10 37.26 9.23 -5.24
C LEU A 10 36.76 8.37 -6.41
N TYR A 11 35.51 7.86 -6.38
CA TYR A 11 34.95 7.05 -7.47
C TYR A 11 34.42 7.84 -8.68
N THR A 12 34.49 9.17 -8.65
CA THR A 12 34.19 10.02 -9.82
C THR A 12 35.43 10.78 -10.29
N ARG A 13 36.60 10.15 -10.18
CA ARG A 13 37.86 10.61 -10.78
C ARG A 13 38.13 9.82 -12.06
N VAL A 14 37.29 10.06 -13.06
CA VAL A 14 37.55 9.77 -14.47
C VAL A 14 37.30 11.10 -15.19
N GLU A 15 38.40 11.68 -15.68
CA GLU A 15 38.48 12.88 -16.54
C GLU A 15 37.73 14.13 -16.05
N ILE A 16 38.41 14.94 -15.24
CA ILE A 16 38.03 16.35 -15.05
C ILE A 16 38.51 17.10 -16.30
N GLU A 17 37.68 17.09 -17.35
CA GLU A 17 37.60 18.23 -18.26
C GLU A 17 37.17 19.46 -17.43
N GLU A 18 37.75 20.62 -17.72
CA GLU A 18 37.47 21.89 -17.05
C GLU A 18 35.96 22.07 -16.75
N TYR A 19 35.59 22.06 -15.47
CA TYR A 19 34.25 22.46 -15.05
C TYR A 19 34.11 23.98 -15.22
N ASN A 20 33.85 24.40 -16.45
CA ASN A 20 33.43 25.76 -16.74
C ASN A 20 31.96 25.86 -16.32
N PRO A 21 31.58 26.67 -15.31
CA PRO A 21 30.20 26.80 -14.89
C PRO A 21 29.37 27.24 -16.09
N MET A 22 28.56 26.31 -16.60
CA MET A 22 27.86 26.42 -17.88
C MET A 22 27.08 27.73 -17.95
N VAL A 23 27.67 28.73 -18.62
CA VAL A 23 27.07 30.04 -18.85
C VAL A 23 25.73 29.81 -19.54
N ARG A 24 24.70 30.54 -19.10
CA ARG A 24 23.35 30.41 -19.66
C ARG A 24 23.34 30.88 -21.11
N SER A 25 23.52 29.96 -22.05
CA SER A 25 23.45 30.27 -23.47
C SER A 25 22.01 30.57 -23.90
N ARG A 26 21.85 31.55 -24.80
CA ARG A 26 20.58 31.82 -25.47
C ARG A 26 20.24 30.64 -26.38
N ILE A 27 19.01 30.15 -26.31
CA ILE A 27 18.49 29.09 -27.19
C ILE A 27 17.29 29.60 -27.97
N GLN A 28 17.08 29.09 -29.18
CA GLN A 28 15.89 29.37 -29.98
C GLN A 28 14.64 28.76 -29.32
N ILE A 29 13.48 29.43 -29.41
CA ILE A 29 12.19 28.91 -28.93
C ILE A 29 11.63 27.96 -30.01
N LYS A 30 12.16 26.74 -30.02
CA LYS A 30 11.70 25.61 -30.84
C LYS A 30 11.88 24.31 -30.06
N LYS A 31 11.33 23.20 -30.56
CA LYS A 31 11.53 21.87 -29.95
C LYS A 31 13.03 21.56 -29.89
N ILE A 32 13.51 21.14 -28.71
CA ILE A 32 14.89 20.66 -28.55
C ILE A 32 14.95 19.24 -29.09
N GLU A 33 15.73 19.02 -30.14
CA GLU A 33 15.79 17.70 -30.80
C GLU A 33 16.48 16.65 -29.93
N ASN A 34 17.63 16.99 -29.34
CA ASN A 34 18.35 16.09 -28.44
C ASN A 34 17.49 15.73 -27.21
N ILE A 35 17.21 14.43 -27.05
CA ILE A 35 16.29 13.91 -26.03
C ILE A 35 16.80 14.16 -24.61
N ALA A 36 18.09 13.91 -24.34
CA ALA A 36 18.69 14.13 -23.02
C ALA A 36 18.66 15.61 -22.64
N ALA A 37 19.07 16.49 -23.56
CA ALA A 37 19.02 17.94 -23.36
C ALA A 37 17.58 18.43 -23.15
N ARG A 38 16.60 17.86 -23.87
CA ARG A 38 15.18 18.16 -23.71
C ARG A 38 14.67 17.74 -22.34
N GLN A 39 15.04 16.56 -21.83
CA GLN A 39 14.62 16.07 -20.52
C GLN A 39 15.20 16.91 -19.36
N VAL A 40 16.48 17.27 -19.45
CA VAL A 40 17.13 18.16 -18.48
C VAL A 40 16.48 19.55 -18.52
N THR A 41 16.25 20.10 -19.71
CA THR A 41 15.62 21.41 -19.88
C THR A 41 14.18 21.42 -19.38
N PHE A 42 13.40 20.39 -19.69
CA PHE A 42 12.05 20.20 -19.16
C PHE A 42 12.06 20.24 -17.63
N SER A 43 12.94 19.46 -17.00
CA SER A 43 13.04 19.39 -15.55
C SER A 43 13.38 20.74 -14.92
N LYS A 44 14.34 21.48 -15.50
CA LYS A 44 14.75 22.81 -15.04
C LYS A 44 13.65 23.85 -15.26
N ARG A 45 13.07 23.93 -16.46
CA ARG A 45 12.03 24.91 -16.82
C ARG A 45 10.73 24.66 -16.07
N ARG A 46 10.28 23.41 -15.95
CA ARG A 46 9.09 23.04 -15.16
C ARG A 46 9.25 23.50 -13.70
N ARG A 47 10.41 23.22 -13.09
CA ARG A 47 10.70 23.67 -11.72
C ARG A 47 10.69 25.20 -11.60
N GLY A 48 11.32 25.89 -12.55
CA GLY A 48 11.31 27.36 -12.58
C GLY A 48 9.91 27.94 -12.74
N LEU A 49 9.10 27.35 -13.61
CA LEU A 49 7.70 27.75 -13.83
C LEU A 49 6.86 27.56 -12.57
N PHE A 50 7.00 26.42 -11.89
CA PHE A 50 6.27 26.14 -10.64
C PHE A 50 6.68 27.13 -9.55
N LYS A 51 7.97 27.44 -9.44
CA LYS A 51 8.47 28.46 -8.49
C LYS A 51 7.85 29.82 -8.79
N LYS A 52 7.78 30.22 -10.06
CA LYS A 52 7.17 31.51 -10.45
C LYS A 52 5.68 31.58 -10.18
N ALA A 53 4.95 30.50 -10.44
CA ALA A 53 3.53 30.41 -10.07
C ALA A 53 3.31 30.48 -8.56
N GLN A 54 4.18 29.82 -7.77
CA GLN A 54 4.13 29.92 -6.32
C GLN A 54 4.41 31.35 -5.85
N GLU A 55 5.47 31.99 -6.36
CA GLU A 55 5.79 33.40 -6.05
C GLU A 55 4.62 34.32 -6.37
N LEU A 56 4.01 34.20 -7.55
CA LEU A 56 2.86 35.01 -7.96
C LEU A 56 1.63 34.77 -7.06
N SER A 57 1.33 33.51 -6.75
CA SER A 57 0.23 33.18 -5.85
C SER A 57 0.42 33.80 -4.47
N THR A 58 1.62 33.70 -3.90
CA THR A 58 1.91 34.26 -2.58
C THR A 58 1.91 35.78 -2.56
N LEU A 59 2.46 36.43 -3.60
CA LEU A 59 2.57 37.89 -3.65
C LEU A 59 1.24 38.59 -3.92
N CYS A 60 0.34 37.95 -4.67
CA CYS A 60 -0.88 38.58 -5.17
C CYS A 60 -2.17 37.87 -4.73
N ASP A 61 -2.08 36.92 -3.79
CA ASP A 61 -3.19 36.04 -3.36
C ASP A 61 -3.94 35.40 -4.54
N ALA A 62 -3.21 35.05 -5.59
CA ALA A 62 -3.80 34.52 -6.81
C ALA A 62 -4.00 33.00 -6.69
N GLN A 63 -5.19 32.51 -7.10
CA GLN A 63 -5.43 31.08 -7.29
C GLN A 63 -4.87 30.63 -8.64
N ILE A 64 -3.91 29.69 -8.62
CA ILE A 64 -3.18 29.26 -9.81
C ILE A 64 -3.15 27.75 -9.88
N GLY A 65 -3.47 27.20 -11.06
CA GLY A 65 -3.31 25.80 -11.40
C GLY A 65 -2.39 25.64 -12.62
N LEU A 66 -1.42 24.73 -12.53
CA LEU A 66 -0.52 24.34 -13.61
C LEU A 66 -0.59 22.83 -13.80
N ILE A 67 -0.80 22.41 -15.05
CA ILE A 67 -0.79 21.02 -15.48
C ILE A 67 0.24 20.89 -16.60
N VAL A 68 1.20 19.98 -16.44
CA VAL A 68 2.28 19.77 -17.40
C VAL A 68 2.47 18.27 -17.62
N PHE A 69 2.30 17.82 -18.86
CA PHE A 69 2.65 16.47 -19.27
C PHE A 69 4.04 16.45 -19.89
N SER A 70 4.88 15.50 -19.48
CA SER A 70 6.15 15.25 -20.18
C SER A 70 5.89 14.58 -21.53
N SER A 71 6.90 14.53 -22.39
CA SER A 71 6.85 13.72 -23.63
C SER A 71 6.71 12.22 -23.38
N THR A 72 6.87 11.76 -22.14
CA THR A 72 6.64 10.37 -21.72
C THR A 72 5.24 10.15 -21.13
N GLY A 73 4.36 11.15 -21.23
CA GLY A 73 3.00 11.11 -20.65
C GLY A 73 2.93 11.30 -19.14
N LYS A 74 4.06 11.57 -18.47
CA LYS A 74 4.06 11.73 -17.00
C LYS A 74 3.45 13.07 -16.62
N LEU A 75 2.44 13.03 -15.77
CA LEU A 75 1.81 14.21 -15.20
C LEU A 75 2.70 14.87 -14.13
N HIS A 76 2.82 16.18 -14.25
CA HIS A 76 3.36 17.06 -13.22
C HIS A 76 2.43 18.24 -13.04
N ASN A 77 2.02 18.51 -11.81
CA ASN A 77 1.09 19.59 -11.52
C ASN A 77 1.53 20.42 -10.31
N PHE A 78 1.01 21.65 -10.28
CA PHE A 78 1.08 22.56 -9.14
C PHE A 78 -0.26 23.27 -9.01
N SER A 79 -0.79 23.37 -7.80
CA SER A 79 -2.01 24.13 -7.53
C SER A 79 -1.93 24.78 -6.16
N THR A 80 -2.47 25.99 -6.05
CA THR A 80 -2.50 26.74 -4.79
C THR A 80 -3.52 26.16 -3.81
N THR A 81 -4.58 25.55 -4.33
CA THR A 81 -5.57 24.75 -3.59
C THR A 81 -5.67 23.33 -4.20
N ARG A 82 -6.74 22.58 -3.94
CA ARG A 82 -6.97 21.30 -4.62
C ARG A 82 -7.19 21.55 -6.12
N MET A 83 -6.44 20.86 -6.98
CA MET A 83 -6.57 21.01 -8.43
C MET A 83 -8.03 20.88 -8.93
N SER A 84 -8.81 19.98 -8.33
CA SER A 84 -10.23 19.81 -8.63
C SER A 84 -11.05 21.08 -8.43
N GLN A 85 -10.75 21.89 -7.40
CA GLN A 85 -11.46 23.14 -7.13
C GLN A 85 -11.12 24.21 -8.17
N ILE A 86 -9.85 24.28 -8.59
CA ILE A 86 -9.42 25.22 -9.64
C ILE A 86 -10.10 24.88 -10.96
N ILE A 87 -10.10 23.59 -11.34
CA ILE A 87 -10.79 23.12 -12.55
C ILE A 87 -12.29 23.40 -12.46
N GLN A 88 -12.93 23.10 -11.33
CA GLN A 88 -14.36 23.38 -11.13
C GLN A 88 -14.69 24.87 -11.24
N ARG A 89 -13.79 25.76 -10.80
CA ARG A 89 -13.96 27.21 -10.95
C ARG A 89 -13.74 27.67 -12.40
N TYR A 90 -12.87 26.99 -13.14
CA TYR A 90 -12.55 27.28 -14.54
C TYR A 90 -13.67 26.84 -15.51
N MET A 91 -14.22 25.63 -15.35
CA MET A 91 -15.18 25.03 -16.29
C MET A 91 -16.38 25.94 -16.67
N PRO A 92 -17.06 26.64 -15.73
CA PRO A 92 -18.16 27.54 -16.09
C PRO A 92 -17.74 28.71 -17.00
N HIS A 93 -16.47 29.12 -16.92
CA HIS A 93 -15.93 30.21 -17.73
C HIS A 93 -15.50 29.75 -19.12
N THR A 94 -15.26 28.45 -19.33
CA THR A 94 -14.96 27.86 -20.65
C THR A 94 -16.18 27.36 -21.39
N ASN A 95 -17.25 26.98 -20.70
CA ASN A 95 -18.48 26.55 -21.36
C ASN A 95 -19.09 27.64 -22.26
N ASN A 96 -18.74 28.92 -22.05
CA ASN A 96 -19.09 30.02 -22.95
C ASN A 96 -18.16 30.18 -24.15
N LEU A 97 -16.97 29.55 -24.14
CA LEU A 97 -15.96 29.58 -25.21
C LEU A 97 -16.01 28.30 -26.09
N ASP A 98 -16.48 27.18 -25.53
CA ASP A 98 -16.53 25.86 -26.17
C ASP A 98 -17.60 25.73 -27.27
N HIS A 99 -18.47 26.73 -27.48
CA HIS A 99 -19.35 26.72 -28.66
C HIS A 99 -18.61 26.92 -29.99
N GLN A 100 -17.32 27.28 -29.96
CA GLN A 100 -16.58 27.64 -31.18
C GLN A 100 -15.41 26.72 -31.53
N LEU A 101 -14.97 25.84 -30.63
CA LEU A 101 -13.79 25.00 -30.86
C LEU A 101 -13.98 23.59 -30.29
N ASP A 102 -14.33 22.66 -31.18
CA ASP A 102 -13.98 21.24 -31.11
C ASP A 102 -14.88 20.28 -30.31
N ALA A 103 -16.03 19.95 -30.90
CA ALA A 103 -17.00 18.95 -30.44
C ALA A 103 -16.55 17.47 -30.54
N SER A 104 -15.28 17.18 -30.89
CA SER A 104 -14.83 15.82 -31.22
C SER A 104 -14.08 15.07 -30.12
N LEU A 105 -13.66 15.73 -29.02
CA LEU A 105 -12.76 15.12 -28.03
C LEU A 105 -13.21 15.27 -26.57
N GLN A 106 -14.39 15.82 -26.31
CA GLN A 106 -14.98 15.71 -24.98
C GLN A 106 -15.59 14.31 -24.83
N PRO A 107 -15.34 13.58 -23.72
CA PRO A 107 -16.22 12.49 -23.33
C PRO A 107 -17.63 13.06 -23.41
N GLN A 108 -18.49 12.45 -24.23
CA GLN A 108 -19.84 12.98 -24.42
C GLN A 108 -20.44 13.16 -23.01
N PRO A 109 -21.09 14.29 -22.69
CA PRO A 109 -21.74 14.46 -21.40
C PRO A 109 -22.66 13.29 -21.05
N GLU A 110 -23.16 12.60 -22.07
CA GLU A 110 -23.88 11.32 -22.02
C GLU A 110 -23.04 10.17 -21.45
N ASP A 111 -21.79 9.96 -21.88
CA ASP A 111 -20.89 8.92 -21.35
C ASP A 111 -20.57 9.15 -19.87
N CYS A 112 -20.28 10.40 -19.50
CA CYS A 112 -20.08 10.76 -18.09
C CYS A 112 -21.37 10.59 -17.28
N ALA A 113 -22.54 10.92 -17.84
CA ALA A 113 -23.82 10.72 -17.17
C ALA A 113 -24.14 9.23 -16.97
N ILE A 114 -23.83 8.36 -17.94
CA ILE A 114 -24.00 6.91 -17.84
C ILE A 114 -23.12 6.34 -16.74
N LEU A 115 -21.83 6.70 -16.71
CA LEU A 115 -20.91 6.27 -15.66
C LEU A 115 -21.32 6.79 -14.27
N CYS A 116 -21.74 8.05 -14.16
CA CYS A 116 -22.24 8.59 -12.90
C CYS A 116 -23.49 7.86 -12.42
N LYS A 117 -24.40 7.50 -13.33
CA LYS A 117 -25.59 6.71 -13.02
C LYS A 117 -25.23 5.31 -12.53
N GLU A 118 -24.31 4.63 -13.21
CA GLU A 118 -23.85 3.30 -12.80
C GLU A 118 -23.20 3.33 -11.42
N VAL A 119 -22.36 4.33 -11.14
CA VAL A 119 -21.75 4.53 -9.82
C VAL A 119 -22.81 4.78 -8.75
N ALA A 120 -23.82 5.60 -9.03
CA ALA A 120 -24.93 5.85 -8.11
C ALA A 120 -25.73 4.58 -7.82
N GLU A 121 -26.03 3.77 -8.84
CA GLU A 121 -26.73 2.49 -8.68
C GLU A 121 -25.91 1.48 -7.87
N LYS A 122 -24.61 1.35 -8.13
CA LYS A 122 -23.73 0.45 -7.34
C LYS A 122 -23.57 0.90 -5.90
N ASN A 123 -23.49 2.20 -5.65
CA ASN A 123 -23.49 2.72 -4.28
C ASN A 123 -24.82 2.47 -3.57
N ARG A 124 -25.95 2.58 -4.27
CA ARG A 124 -27.28 2.24 -3.73
C ARG A 124 -27.35 0.76 -3.35
N GLU A 125 -26.94 -0.15 -4.26
CA GLU A 125 -26.88 -1.59 -3.96
C GLU A 125 -26.01 -1.90 -2.73
N LEU A 126 -24.85 -1.24 -2.59
CA LEU A 126 -23.96 -1.42 -1.45
C LEU A 126 -24.58 -0.95 -0.13
N ARG A 127 -25.30 0.17 -0.12
CA ARG A 127 -26.01 0.67 1.07
C ARG A 127 -27.13 -0.28 1.48
N GLN A 128 -27.90 -0.76 0.51
CA GLN A 128 -28.95 -1.76 0.74
C GLN A 128 -28.37 -3.06 1.31
N MET A 129 -27.23 -3.54 0.79
CA MET A 129 -26.55 -4.72 1.37
C MET A 129 -26.06 -4.51 2.81
N LYS A 130 -25.91 -3.26 3.28
CA LYS A 130 -25.60 -2.93 4.68
C LYS A 130 -26.84 -2.76 5.55
N GLY A 131 -28.04 -2.86 4.98
CA GLY A 131 -29.31 -2.63 5.67
C GLY A 131 -29.72 -1.16 5.74
N GLU A 132 -29.14 -0.29 4.92
CA GLU A 132 -29.50 1.13 4.82
C GLU A 132 -30.41 1.39 3.61
N GLY A 133 -31.36 2.33 3.72
CA GLY A 133 -32.18 2.78 2.58
C GLY A 133 -33.08 1.67 2.01
N LEU A 134 -33.64 0.84 2.88
CA LEU A 134 -34.47 -0.31 2.51
C LEU A 134 -35.91 0.08 2.21
N GLU A 135 -36.31 1.31 2.56
CA GLU A 135 -37.67 1.83 2.35
C GLU A 135 -38.03 1.94 0.85
N GLU A 136 -37.01 1.99 -0.02
CA GLU A 136 -37.15 2.06 -1.48
C GLU A 136 -37.42 0.69 -2.14
N LEU A 137 -37.30 -0.42 -1.40
CA LEU A 137 -37.40 -1.78 -1.96
C LEU A 137 -38.76 -2.42 -1.71
N GLY A 138 -39.31 -3.07 -2.74
CA GLY A 138 -40.50 -3.91 -2.60
C GLY A 138 -40.22 -5.22 -1.87
N ILE A 139 -41.27 -5.92 -1.43
CA ILE A 139 -41.17 -7.20 -0.70
C ILE A 139 -40.36 -8.25 -1.48
N GLU A 140 -40.56 -8.35 -2.79
CA GLU A 140 -39.83 -9.31 -3.62
C GLU A 140 -38.34 -8.96 -3.75
N GLU A 141 -38.01 -7.67 -3.82
CA GLU A 141 -36.63 -7.19 -3.89
C GLU A 141 -35.90 -7.39 -2.55
N LEU A 142 -36.59 -7.14 -1.43
CA LEU A 142 -36.10 -7.45 -0.09
C LEU A 142 -35.83 -8.94 0.07
N ALA A 143 -36.71 -9.83 -0.39
CA ALA A 143 -36.49 -11.27 -0.35
C ALA A 143 -35.27 -11.71 -1.18
N LYS A 144 -35.06 -11.09 -2.36
CA LYS A 144 -33.86 -11.33 -3.19
C LYS A 144 -32.59 -10.87 -2.47
N LEU A 145 -32.63 -9.70 -1.83
CA LEU A 145 -31.53 -9.13 -1.08
C LEU A 145 -31.17 -10.00 0.14
N GLU A 146 -32.16 -10.40 0.92
CA GLU A 146 -32.03 -11.33 2.05
C GLU A 146 -31.32 -12.61 1.61
N LYS A 147 -31.82 -13.30 0.59
CA LYS A 147 -31.21 -14.52 0.05
C LYS A 147 -29.78 -14.32 -0.45
N LYS A 148 -29.42 -13.13 -0.94
CA LYS A 148 -28.04 -12.80 -1.35
C LYS A 148 -27.11 -12.64 -0.14
N ILE A 149 -27.58 -11.95 0.90
CA ILE A 149 -26.86 -11.74 2.16
C ILE A 149 -26.68 -13.08 2.88
N GLU A 150 -27.74 -13.86 3.05
CA GLU A 150 -27.71 -15.18 3.70
C GLU A 150 -26.70 -16.12 3.06
N ARG A 151 -26.71 -16.24 1.72
CA ARG A 151 -25.73 -17.05 0.98
C ARG A 151 -24.30 -16.61 1.27
N SER A 152 -24.07 -15.31 1.34
CA SER A 152 -22.74 -14.75 1.60
C SER A 152 -22.30 -14.96 3.05
N CYS A 153 -23.20 -14.75 4.01
CA CYS A 153 -22.97 -15.06 5.42
C CYS A 153 -22.71 -16.55 5.64
N ALA A 154 -23.43 -17.45 4.97
CA ALA A 154 -23.21 -18.89 5.05
C ALA A 154 -21.79 -19.27 4.60
N ARG A 155 -21.29 -18.71 3.50
CA ARG A 155 -19.90 -18.91 3.05
C ARG A 155 -18.88 -18.43 4.09
N VAL A 156 -19.10 -17.27 4.68
CA VAL A 156 -18.22 -16.73 5.74
C VAL A 156 -18.23 -17.64 6.98
N ARG A 157 -19.40 -18.07 7.44
CA ARG A 157 -19.53 -18.99 8.58
C ARG A 157 -18.84 -20.32 8.31
N HIS A 158 -19.02 -20.90 7.12
CA HIS A 158 -18.35 -22.12 6.70
C HIS A 158 -16.82 -21.97 6.77
N MET A 159 -16.27 -20.91 6.17
CA MET A 159 -14.83 -20.65 6.19
C MET A 159 -14.29 -20.45 7.61
N LYS A 160 -15.03 -19.73 8.48
CA LYS A 160 -14.69 -19.62 9.90
C LYS A 160 -14.66 -20.99 10.58
N GLY A 161 -15.66 -21.85 10.30
CA GLY A 161 -15.73 -23.21 10.80
C GLY A 161 -14.52 -24.05 10.38
N CYS A 162 -14.15 -24.04 9.09
CA CYS A 162 -12.96 -24.74 8.59
C CYS A 162 -11.68 -24.27 9.29
N LYS A 163 -11.49 -22.96 9.45
CA LYS A 163 -10.32 -22.40 10.14
C LYS A 163 -10.27 -22.81 11.62
N LEU A 164 -11.41 -22.78 12.32
CA LEU A 164 -11.49 -23.22 13.71
C LEU A 164 -11.22 -24.72 13.86
N ALA A 165 -11.77 -25.55 12.96
CA ALA A 165 -11.52 -26.99 12.96
C ALA A 165 -10.03 -27.31 12.75
N GLN A 166 -9.38 -26.62 11.81
CA GLN A 166 -7.95 -26.75 11.58
C GLN A 166 -7.12 -26.35 12.82
N HIS A 167 -7.49 -25.23 13.47
CA HIS A 167 -6.82 -24.79 14.70
C HIS A 167 -6.99 -25.81 15.83
N ASN A 168 -8.20 -26.34 16.02
CA ASN A 168 -8.48 -27.37 17.03
C ASN A 168 -7.72 -28.66 16.76
N LYS A 169 -7.60 -29.09 15.50
CA LYS A 169 -6.80 -30.26 15.13
C LYS A 169 -5.34 -30.09 15.56
N ARG A 170 -4.74 -28.95 15.21
CA ARG A 170 -3.35 -28.63 15.58
C ARG A 170 -3.13 -28.55 17.09
N LEU A 171 -4.10 -27.99 17.83
CA LEU A 171 -4.02 -27.98 19.29
C LEU A 171 -4.07 -29.38 19.89
N LYS A 172 -4.93 -30.27 19.36
CA LYS A 172 -5.00 -31.67 19.81
C LYS A 172 -3.72 -32.45 19.52
N GLU A 173 -3.12 -32.25 18.34
CA GLU A 173 -1.82 -32.84 17.99
C GLU A 173 -0.74 -32.42 18.99
N LYS A 174 -0.64 -31.11 19.28
CA LYS A 174 0.29 -30.60 20.31
C LYS A 174 0.02 -31.13 21.71
N MET A 175 -1.25 -31.30 22.10
CA MET A 175 -1.59 -31.89 23.41
C MET A 175 -1.11 -33.35 23.49
N SER A 176 -1.22 -34.10 22.39
CA SER A 176 -0.70 -35.48 22.31
C SER A 176 0.82 -35.52 22.43
N GLU A 177 1.53 -34.66 21.68
CA GLU A 177 2.99 -34.53 21.75
C GLU A 177 3.46 -34.22 23.19
N VAL A 178 2.81 -33.27 23.87
CA VAL A 178 3.15 -32.92 25.26
C VAL A 178 2.85 -34.08 26.22
N ALA A 179 1.74 -34.80 26.02
CA ALA A 179 1.41 -35.97 26.84
C ALA A 179 2.44 -37.10 26.67
N GLU A 180 2.91 -37.35 25.45
CA GLU A 180 3.95 -38.33 25.17
C GLU A 180 5.28 -37.95 25.84
N VAL A 181 5.73 -36.70 25.72
CA VAL A 181 6.93 -36.20 26.40
C VAL A 181 6.83 -36.41 27.92
N HIS A 182 5.68 -36.05 28.52
CA HIS A 182 5.47 -36.21 29.96
C HIS A 182 5.47 -37.69 30.40
N THR A 183 5.00 -38.62 29.57
CA THR A 183 5.09 -40.06 29.88
C THR A 183 6.53 -40.58 29.84
N LEU A 184 7.34 -40.14 28.87
CA LEU A 184 8.74 -40.52 28.74
C LEU A 184 9.60 -39.96 29.88
N GLU A 185 9.33 -38.72 30.31
CA GLU A 185 9.99 -38.10 31.46
C GLU A 185 9.71 -38.88 32.75
N ASN A 186 8.45 -39.23 33.01
CA ASN A 186 8.09 -40.01 34.21
C ASN A 186 8.75 -41.41 34.23
N GLN A 187 8.82 -42.09 33.09
CA GLN A 187 9.51 -43.38 32.98
C GLN A 187 11.02 -43.23 33.24
N SER A 188 11.64 -42.16 32.74
CA SER A 188 13.06 -41.86 32.94
C SER A 188 13.36 -41.52 34.41
N SER A 189 12.55 -40.68 35.05
CA SER A 189 12.68 -40.32 36.47
C SER A 189 12.51 -41.53 37.38
N SER A 190 11.57 -42.43 37.09
CA SER A 190 11.37 -43.67 37.86
C SER A 190 12.55 -44.63 37.73
N SER A 191 13.18 -44.70 36.55
CA SER A 191 14.36 -45.55 36.29
C SER A 191 15.60 -45.00 36.99
N SER A 192 15.80 -43.68 36.95
CA SER A 192 16.89 -42.99 37.66
C SER A 192 16.77 -43.15 39.18
N SER A 193 15.56 -43.00 39.73
CA SER A 193 15.29 -43.21 41.17
C SER A 193 15.58 -44.65 41.61
N LYS A 194 15.16 -45.66 40.83
CA LYS A 194 15.50 -47.06 41.09
C LYS A 194 17.02 -47.27 41.10
N HIS A 195 17.73 -46.78 40.09
CA HIS A 195 19.19 -46.93 40.00
C HIS A 195 19.93 -46.29 41.19
N SER A 196 19.51 -45.09 41.60
CA SER A 196 20.04 -44.43 42.79
C SER A 196 19.83 -45.27 44.05
N SER A 197 18.65 -45.85 44.24
CA SER A 197 18.37 -46.73 45.39
C SER A 197 19.22 -48.00 45.39
N TYR A 198 19.50 -48.58 44.22
CA TYR A 198 20.38 -49.75 44.09
C TYR A 198 21.81 -49.43 44.49
N LEU A 199 22.37 -48.30 44.02
CA LEU A 199 23.72 -47.88 44.36
C LEU A 199 23.85 -47.57 45.86
N GLN A 200 22.84 -46.92 46.45
CA GLN A 200 22.84 -46.58 47.86
C GLN A 200 22.80 -47.84 48.75
N ASN A 201 22.00 -48.85 48.37
CA ASN A 201 21.98 -50.14 49.04
C ASN A 201 23.28 -50.93 48.86
N TYR A 202 23.92 -50.88 47.69
CA TYR A 202 25.20 -51.53 47.42
C TYR A 202 26.33 -50.93 48.28
N ASN A 203 26.40 -49.59 48.33
CA ASN A 203 27.39 -48.88 49.16
C ASN A 203 27.19 -49.16 50.65
N ALA A 204 25.94 -49.19 51.14
CA ALA A 204 25.65 -49.54 52.53
C ALA A 204 26.11 -50.98 52.89
N LYS A 205 25.96 -51.93 51.97
CA LYS A 205 26.45 -53.31 52.16
C LYS A 205 27.98 -53.38 52.20
N LEU A 206 28.67 -52.69 51.29
CA LEU A 206 30.12 -52.58 51.29
C LEU A 206 30.66 -51.99 52.59
N ASP A 207 30.06 -50.89 53.06
CA ASP A 207 30.44 -50.24 54.32
C ASP A 207 30.24 -51.16 55.54
N THR A 208 29.23 -52.03 55.49
CA THR A 208 28.98 -53.01 56.57
C THR A 208 30.00 -54.15 56.52
N SER A 209 30.36 -54.64 55.33
CA SER A 209 31.39 -55.68 55.15
C SER A 209 32.79 -55.20 55.54
N LEU A 210 33.12 -53.92 55.29
CA LEU A 210 34.40 -53.31 55.69
C LEU A 210 34.52 -53.10 57.21
N LYS A 211 33.41 -53.08 57.95
CA LYS A 211 33.39 -52.95 59.43
C LYS A 211 33.45 -54.28 60.17
N LEU A 212 33.28 -55.41 59.45
CA LEU A 212 33.28 -56.77 60.00
C LEU A 212 34.58 -57.54 59.71
N ALA A 213 35.53 -56.92 58.99
CA ALA A 213 36.87 -57.41 58.74
C ALA A 213 37.88 -56.66 59.62
#